data_AF-A0A497IB85-F1
#
_entry.id   AF-A0A497IB85-F1
#
_cell.length_a   1.000
_cell.length_b   1.000
_cell.length_c   1.000
_cell.angle_alpha   90.00
_cell.angle_beta   90.00
_cell.angle_gamma   90.00
#
_symmetry.space_group_name_H-M   'P 1'
#
loop_
_entity.id
_entity.type
_entity.pdbx_description
1 polymer ?
#
loop_
_entity_poly.entity_id
_entity_poly.type
_entity_poly.pdbx_seq_one_letter_code
_entity_poly.pdbx_strand_id
1 'polypeptide(L)'
;MVPAWLSLLASAIGGGLASGVGAILLDHLWLEPRRRAQEIREKKITDLHSYLDEFAILYALYALRLRGKAEIIRNQDGSFVKDASGKPVYKETLLPPDPSVDQAMMELEGVDLSTAITIQHIIIRKTAARTLHSADDLDSTGGLHRAFQELYAKMREIDLTLKMGGVLAATKLLTEFYELQKELRHKLNRFISPT
;
A
#
# COMPACT_ATOMS: atom_id res chain seq x y z
N MET A 1 -50.94 -6.36 28.17
CA MET A 1 -50.11 -7.39 28.83
C MET A 1 -48.67 -7.00 28.62
N VAL A 2 -47.98 -6.58 29.68
CA VAL A 2 -46.54 -6.23 29.60
C VAL A 2 -45.75 -7.54 29.61
N PRO A 3 -44.83 -7.77 28.65
CA PRO A 3 -44.02 -8.97 28.61
C PRO A 3 -43.21 -9.15 29.90
N ALA A 4 -43.16 -10.37 30.44
CA ALA A 4 -42.49 -10.67 31.72
C ALA A 4 -41.00 -10.27 31.76
N TRP A 5 -40.33 -10.13 30.61
CA TRP A 5 -38.94 -9.68 30.53
C TRP A 5 -38.77 -8.17 30.81
N LEU A 6 -39.79 -7.35 30.55
CA LEU A 6 -39.79 -5.92 30.87
C LEU A 6 -39.95 -5.67 32.38
N SER A 7 -40.69 -6.54 33.09
CA SER A 7 -40.85 -6.48 34.55
C SER A 7 -39.59 -6.95 35.30
N LEU A 8 -38.84 -7.89 34.72
CA LEU A 8 -37.51 -8.29 35.22
C LEU A 8 -36.47 -7.17 35.07
N LEU A 9 -36.58 -6.37 34.02
CA LEU A 9 -35.75 -5.17 33.82
C LEU A 9 -36.08 -4.05 34.82
N ALA A 10 -37.36 -3.86 35.16
CA ALA A 10 -37.79 -2.82 36.08
C ALA A 10 -37.44 -3.11 37.56
N SER A 11 -37.41 -4.39 37.96
CA SER A 11 -37.08 -4.81 39.33
C SER A 11 -35.58 -4.82 39.64
N ALA A 12 -34.73 -4.85 38.61
CA ALA A 12 -33.27 -4.78 38.75
C ALA A 12 -32.71 -3.36 38.96
N ILE A 13 -33.52 -2.31 38.76
CA ILE A 13 -33.10 -0.90 38.86
C ILE A 13 -33.04 -0.41 40.33
N GLY A 14 -33.59 -1.18 41.28
CA GLY A 14 -33.82 -0.74 42.66
C GLY A 14 -32.69 -0.98 43.69
N GLY A 15 -31.56 -1.59 43.36
CA GLY A 15 -30.51 -1.77 44.38
C GLY A 15 -29.20 -2.35 43.86
N GLY A 16 -28.07 -1.76 44.28
CA GLY A 16 -26.68 -2.25 44.36
C GLY A 16 -26.07 -3.11 43.24
N LEU A 17 -26.77 -4.13 42.77
CA LEU A 17 -26.42 -5.03 41.66
C LEU A 17 -26.66 -4.39 40.27
N ALA A 18 -27.47 -3.32 40.21
CA ALA A 18 -27.73 -2.55 38.99
C ALA A 18 -26.47 -1.88 38.40
N SER A 19 -25.50 -1.48 39.24
CA SER A 19 -24.27 -0.82 38.79
C SER A 19 -23.26 -1.79 38.18
N GLY A 20 -23.12 -2.99 38.75
CA GLY A 20 -22.22 -4.03 38.24
C GLY A 20 -22.78 -4.73 37.00
N VAL A 21 -24.03 -5.19 37.06
CA VAL A 21 -24.67 -5.88 35.92
C VAL A 21 -24.93 -4.89 34.77
N GLY A 22 -25.33 -3.65 35.07
CA GLY A 22 -25.48 -2.60 34.08
C GLY A 22 -24.18 -2.21 33.39
N ALA A 23 -23.07 -2.13 34.13
CA ALA A 23 -21.74 -1.89 33.55
C ALA A 23 -21.28 -3.05 32.66
N ILE A 24 -21.49 -4.31 33.09
CA ILE A 24 -21.17 -5.51 32.29
C ILE A 24 -22.06 -5.58 31.03
N LEU A 25 -23.34 -5.21 31.12
CA LEU A 25 -24.24 -5.17 29.96
C LEU A 25 -23.83 -4.07 28.98
N LEU A 26 -23.45 -2.88 29.47
CA LEU A 26 -22.91 -1.79 28.65
C LEU A 26 -21.60 -2.20 28.00
N ASP A 27 -20.72 -2.88 28.73
CA ASP A 27 -19.45 -3.35 28.20
C ASP A 27 -19.69 -4.38 27.08
N HIS A 28 -20.51 -5.41 27.30
CA HIS A 28 -20.78 -6.45 26.30
C HIS A 28 -21.65 -6.01 25.12
N LEU A 29 -22.65 -5.15 25.33
CA LEU A 29 -23.58 -4.76 24.26
C LEU A 29 -23.10 -3.56 23.45
N TRP A 30 -22.27 -2.68 24.03
CA TRP A 30 -21.87 -1.43 23.39
C TRP A 30 -20.36 -1.27 23.22
N LEU A 31 -19.57 -1.54 24.27
CA LEU A 31 -18.13 -1.28 24.21
C LEU A 31 -17.36 -2.39 23.50
N GLU A 32 -17.66 -3.66 23.77
CA GLU A 32 -17.03 -4.81 23.12
C GLU A 32 -17.27 -4.84 21.61
N PRO A 33 -18.50 -4.64 21.09
CA PRO A 33 -18.73 -4.61 19.64
C PRO A 33 -18.00 -3.45 18.98
N ARG A 34 -17.90 -2.29 19.65
CA ARG A 34 -17.13 -1.13 19.16
C ARG A 34 -15.64 -1.39 19.16
N ARG A 35 -15.09 -1.99 20.21
CA ARG A 35 -13.67 -2.40 20.27
C ARG A 35 -13.36 -3.42 19.18
N ARG A 36 -14.18 -4.47 19.03
CA ARG A 36 -14.01 -5.47 17.96
C ARG A 36 -14.13 -4.84 16.57
N ALA A 37 -15.07 -3.93 16.36
CA ALA A 37 -15.20 -3.22 15.09
C ALA A 37 -13.96 -2.35 14.79
N GLN A 38 -13.40 -1.72 15.83
CA GLN A 38 -12.17 -0.95 15.72
C GLN A 38 -10.95 -1.84 15.43
N GLU A 39 -10.78 -2.96 16.13
CA GLU A 39 -9.72 -3.95 15.89
C GLU A 39 -9.80 -4.51 14.47
N ILE A 40 -11.01 -4.85 13.99
CA ILE A 40 -11.23 -5.30 12.61
C ILE A 40 -10.84 -4.20 11.62
N ARG A 41 -11.22 -2.95 11.89
CA ARG A 41 -10.88 -1.79 11.04
C ARG A 41 -9.37 -1.57 10.99
N GLU A 42 -8.70 -1.59 12.14
CA GLU A 42 -7.25 -1.46 12.25
C GLU A 42 -6.53 -2.57 11.48
N LYS A 43 -6.98 -3.83 11.65
CA LYS A 43 -6.44 -4.95 10.89
C LYS A 43 -6.58 -4.75 9.38
N LYS A 44 -7.73 -4.30 8.89
CA LYS A 44 -7.94 -4.00 7.46
C LYS A 44 -6.98 -2.92 6.96
N ILE A 45 -6.75 -1.87 7.75
CA ILE A 45 -5.80 -0.81 7.41
C ILE A 45 -4.37 -1.37 7.38
N THR A 46 -3.98 -2.18 8.37
CA THR A 46 -2.68 -2.86 8.39
C THR A 46 -2.49 -3.75 7.17
N ASP A 47 -3.48 -4.57 6.81
CA ASP A 47 -3.42 -5.45 5.65
C ASP A 47 -3.21 -4.65 4.36
N LEU A 48 -3.87 -3.49 4.22
CA LEU A 48 -3.70 -2.59 3.08
C LEU A 48 -2.34 -1.89 3.07
N HIS A 49 -1.78 -1.55 4.23
CA HIS A 49 -0.40 -1.06 4.33
C HIS A 49 0.60 -2.13 3.89
N SER A 50 0.45 -3.35 4.37
CA SER A 50 1.29 -4.47 3.93
C SER A 50 1.15 -4.72 2.44
N TYR A 51 -0.06 -4.63 1.89
CA TYR A 51 -0.25 -4.73 0.44
C TYR A 51 0.44 -3.59 -0.32
N LEU A 52 0.43 -2.36 0.21
CA LEU A 52 1.17 -1.23 -0.37
C LEU A 52 2.69 -1.42 -0.29
N ASP A 53 3.20 -2.04 0.79
CA ASP A 53 4.62 -2.35 0.96
C ASP A 53 5.12 -3.33 -0.12
N GLU A 54 4.27 -4.25 -0.60
CA GLU A 54 4.62 -5.13 -1.73
C GLU A 54 4.93 -4.35 -3.02
N PHE A 55 4.26 -3.21 -3.24
CA PHE A 55 4.57 -2.33 -4.37
C PHE A 55 5.86 -1.54 -4.14
N ALA A 56 6.20 -1.20 -2.88
CA ALA A 56 7.46 -0.53 -2.55
C ALA A 56 8.66 -1.44 -2.82
N ILE A 57 8.56 -2.74 -2.48
CA ILE A 57 9.57 -3.74 -2.83
C ILE A 57 9.74 -3.80 -4.36
N LEU A 58 8.64 -3.81 -5.10
CA LEU A 58 8.70 -3.85 -6.57
C LEU A 58 9.30 -2.58 -7.17
N TYR A 59 8.98 -1.41 -6.62
CA TYR A 59 9.63 -0.14 -6.98
C TYR A 59 11.15 -0.28 -6.84
N ALA A 60 11.61 -0.80 -5.70
CA ALA A 60 13.03 -0.98 -5.44
C ALA A 60 13.67 -1.91 -6.48
N LEU A 61 13.06 -3.05 -6.79
CA LEU A 61 13.57 -3.97 -7.81
C LEU A 61 13.66 -3.32 -9.20
N TYR A 62 12.68 -2.49 -9.59
CA TYR A 62 12.75 -1.74 -10.84
C TYR A 62 13.84 -0.67 -10.83
N ALA A 63 14.00 0.05 -9.71
CA ALA A 63 15.08 1.02 -9.54
C ALA A 63 16.45 0.34 -9.68
N LEU A 64 16.63 -0.83 -9.08
CA LEU A 64 17.83 -1.65 -9.24
C LEU A 64 18.08 -2.07 -10.67
N ARG A 65 17.04 -2.50 -11.38
CA ARG A 65 17.15 -2.91 -12.79
C ARG A 65 17.59 -1.76 -13.68
N LEU A 66 17.18 -0.55 -13.34
CA LEU A 66 17.55 0.68 -14.04
C LEU A 66 18.95 1.16 -13.68
N ARG A 67 19.36 1.07 -12.40
CA ARG A 67 20.71 1.41 -11.93
C ARG A 67 21.79 0.46 -12.46
N GLY A 68 21.55 -0.85 -12.38
CA GLY A 68 22.49 -1.88 -12.90
C GLY A 68 22.72 -1.81 -14.42
N LYS A 69 21.91 -1.04 -15.14
CA LYS A 69 22.16 -0.65 -16.52
C LYS A 69 22.79 0.74 -16.54
N ALA A 70 24.01 0.91 -16.04
CA ALA A 70 24.76 2.17 -16.10
C ALA A 70 25.11 2.53 -17.56
N GLU A 71 24.16 3.12 -18.25
CA GLU A 71 24.26 3.56 -19.64
C GLU A 71 23.94 5.05 -19.69
N ILE A 72 24.81 5.81 -20.35
CA ILE A 72 24.55 7.22 -20.64
C ILE A 72 23.30 7.28 -21.53
N ILE A 73 22.30 8.03 -21.10
CA ILE A 73 21.04 8.10 -21.85
C ILE A 73 21.27 8.87 -23.14
N ARG A 74 20.84 8.29 -24.25
CA ARG A 74 20.89 8.89 -25.57
C ARG A 74 19.49 9.16 -26.08
N ASN A 75 19.32 10.28 -26.77
CA ASN A 75 18.15 10.62 -27.56
C ASN A 75 18.02 9.68 -28.77
N GLN A 76 16.87 9.71 -29.46
CA GLN A 76 16.62 8.91 -30.67
C GLN A 76 17.58 9.24 -31.83
N ASP A 77 18.17 10.44 -31.82
CA ASP A 77 19.20 10.89 -32.76
C ASP A 77 20.63 10.48 -32.36
N GLY A 78 20.80 9.77 -31.24
CA GLY A 78 22.08 9.33 -30.70
C GLY A 78 22.81 10.36 -29.82
N SER A 79 22.27 11.56 -29.65
CA SER A 79 22.87 12.62 -28.80
C SER A 79 22.69 12.32 -27.30
N PHE A 80 23.62 12.76 -26.46
CA PHE A 80 23.52 12.56 -25.00
C PHE A 80 22.41 13.44 -24.40
N VAL A 81 21.53 12.84 -23.60
CA VAL A 81 20.59 13.59 -22.76
C VAL A 81 21.40 14.32 -21.70
N LYS A 82 21.20 15.64 -21.59
CA LYS A 82 21.92 16.49 -20.64
C LYS A 82 20.96 17.04 -19.58
N ASP A 83 21.45 17.18 -18.36
CA ASP A 83 20.73 17.84 -17.28
C ASP A 83 20.71 19.38 -17.48
N ALA A 84 20.05 20.10 -16.57
CA ALA A 84 19.99 21.56 -16.59
C ALA A 84 21.36 22.24 -16.44
N SER A 85 22.40 21.51 -16.04
CA SER A 85 23.79 21.97 -15.93
C SER A 85 24.66 21.61 -17.15
N GLY A 86 24.08 20.95 -18.16
CA GLY A 86 24.76 20.55 -19.39
C GLY A 86 25.56 19.26 -19.28
N LYS A 87 25.49 18.53 -18.15
CA LYS A 87 26.18 17.26 -17.96
C LYS A 87 25.35 16.09 -18.48
N PRO A 88 25.99 15.01 -19.00
CA PRO A 88 25.26 13.82 -19.42
C PRO A 88 24.46 13.24 -18.25
N VAL A 89 23.18 12.94 -18.47
CA VAL A 89 22.33 12.29 -17.48
C VAL A 89 22.67 10.81 -17.44
N TYR A 90 23.12 10.35 -16.29
CA TYR A 90 23.35 8.94 -16.01
C TYR A 90 22.04 8.32 -15.49
N LYS A 91 21.74 7.08 -15.87
CA LYS A 91 20.53 6.37 -15.41
C LYS A 91 20.44 6.30 -13.88
N GLU A 92 21.57 6.28 -13.18
CA GLU A 92 21.66 6.29 -11.72
C GLU A 92 21.20 7.61 -11.08
N THR A 93 21.40 8.75 -11.77
CA THR A 93 21.06 10.10 -11.26
C THR A 93 19.58 10.48 -11.39
N LEU A 94 18.77 9.67 -12.06
CA LEU A 94 17.36 10.00 -12.32
C LEU A 94 16.38 9.52 -11.25
N LEU A 95 16.81 8.59 -10.38
CA LEU A 95 15.95 8.01 -9.37
C LEU A 95 16.28 8.62 -8.01
N PRO A 96 15.28 8.98 -7.19
CA PRO A 96 15.55 9.46 -5.84
C PRO A 96 16.36 8.40 -5.08
N PRO A 97 17.35 8.80 -4.27
CA PRO A 97 18.08 7.87 -3.42
C PRO A 97 17.11 7.34 -2.37
N ASP A 98 16.81 6.05 -2.43
CA ASP A 98 16.04 5.35 -1.40
C ASP A 98 16.97 4.32 -0.73
N PRO A 99 17.29 4.48 0.57
CA PRO A 99 18.21 3.59 1.27
C PRO A 99 17.72 2.13 1.34
N SER A 100 16.40 1.88 1.18
CA SER A 100 15.86 0.52 1.07
C SER A 100 16.29 -0.19 -0.22
N VAL A 101 16.57 0.59 -1.28
CA VAL A 101 17.05 0.09 -2.57
C VAL A 101 18.50 -0.37 -2.45
N ASP A 102 19.33 0.40 -1.75
CA ASP A 102 20.74 0.07 -1.52
C ASP A 102 20.88 -1.16 -0.61
N GLN A 103 20.01 -1.30 0.39
CA GLN A 103 19.96 -2.49 1.24
C GLN A 103 19.47 -3.73 0.47
N ALA A 104 18.46 -3.59 -0.40
CA ALA A 104 18.02 -4.66 -1.28
C ALA A 104 19.11 -5.12 -2.27
N MET A 105 20.04 -4.24 -2.68
CA MET A 105 21.21 -4.66 -3.48
C MET A 105 22.13 -5.59 -2.70
N MET A 106 22.36 -5.31 -1.42
CA MET A 106 23.24 -6.13 -0.57
C MET A 106 22.64 -7.50 -0.29
N GLU A 107 21.30 -7.62 -0.25
CA GLU A 107 20.59 -8.87 0.05
C GLU A 107 20.35 -9.75 -1.20
N LEU A 108 20.44 -9.19 -2.41
CA LEU A 108 20.20 -9.89 -3.67
C LEU A 108 21.42 -10.67 -4.22
N GLU A 109 22.49 -10.86 -3.44
CA GLU A 109 23.67 -11.62 -3.89
C GLU A 109 23.28 -13.03 -4.41
N GLY A 110 23.32 -13.20 -5.74
CA GLY A 110 23.04 -14.47 -6.43
C GLY A 110 21.63 -14.66 -6.98
N VAL A 111 20.70 -13.71 -6.80
CA VAL A 111 19.32 -13.81 -7.33
C VAL A 111 19.19 -13.05 -8.65
N ASP A 112 18.68 -13.72 -9.69
CA ASP A 112 18.32 -13.05 -10.94
C ASP A 112 17.20 -12.02 -10.72
N LEU A 113 17.51 -10.75 -11.00
CA LEU A 113 16.60 -9.63 -10.77
C LEU A 113 15.31 -9.74 -11.58
N SER A 114 15.36 -10.37 -12.76
CA SER A 114 14.15 -10.60 -13.57
C SER A 114 13.20 -11.61 -12.92
N THR A 115 13.76 -12.63 -12.29
CA THR A 115 13.04 -13.63 -11.50
C THR A 115 12.46 -12.98 -10.24
N ALA A 116 13.21 -12.16 -9.51
CA ALA A 116 12.72 -11.42 -8.35
C ALA A 116 11.52 -10.52 -8.68
N ILE A 117 11.60 -9.73 -9.76
CA ILE A 117 10.47 -8.90 -10.26
C ILE A 117 9.25 -9.77 -10.58
N THR A 118 9.46 -10.91 -11.22
CA THR A 118 8.36 -11.83 -11.59
C THR A 118 7.69 -12.43 -10.36
N ILE A 119 8.46 -12.85 -9.37
CA ILE A 119 7.93 -13.35 -8.09
C ILE A 119 7.13 -12.26 -7.39
N GLN A 120 7.64 -11.02 -7.36
CA GLN A 120 6.96 -9.91 -6.74
C GLN A 120 5.63 -9.57 -7.43
N HIS A 121 5.56 -9.65 -8.76
CA HIS A 121 4.28 -9.55 -9.48
C HIS A 121 3.27 -10.63 -9.07
N ILE A 122 3.73 -11.86 -8.80
CA ILE A 122 2.86 -12.96 -8.35
C ILE A 122 2.37 -12.68 -6.93
N ILE A 123 3.25 -12.22 -6.04
CA ILE A 123 2.91 -11.84 -4.66
C ILE A 123 1.84 -10.76 -4.66
N ILE A 124 2.05 -9.65 -5.38
CA ILE A 124 1.07 -8.56 -5.49
C ILE A 124 -0.28 -9.07 -5.96
N ARG A 125 -0.34 -9.91 -7.00
CA ARG A 125 -1.62 -10.48 -7.49
C ARG A 125 -2.32 -11.35 -6.45
N LYS A 126 -1.56 -12.16 -5.70
CA LYS A 126 -2.10 -13.05 -4.69
C LYS A 126 -2.60 -12.27 -3.47
N THR A 127 -1.88 -11.23 -3.06
CA THR A 127 -2.27 -10.34 -1.97
C THR A 127 -3.47 -9.50 -2.37
N ALA A 128 -3.55 -9.02 -3.62
CA ALA A 128 -4.70 -8.28 -4.14
C ALA A 128 -6.03 -9.02 -3.93
N ALA A 129 -6.06 -10.32 -4.28
CA ALA A 129 -7.26 -11.16 -4.13
C ALA A 129 -7.74 -11.28 -2.67
N ARG A 130 -6.82 -11.10 -1.71
CA ARG A 130 -7.09 -11.21 -0.27
C ARG A 130 -7.33 -9.87 0.41
N THR A 131 -6.88 -8.76 -0.18
CA THR A 131 -6.81 -7.49 0.55
C THR A 131 -7.66 -6.40 -0.11
N LEU A 132 -7.95 -6.46 -1.41
CA LEU A 132 -8.72 -5.39 -2.08
C LEU A 132 -10.14 -5.22 -1.54
N HIS A 133 -10.79 -6.28 -1.04
CA HIS A 133 -12.10 -6.13 -0.41
C HIS A 133 -12.05 -5.28 0.86
N SER A 134 -10.91 -5.25 1.57
CA SER A 134 -10.71 -4.37 2.72
C SER A 134 -10.68 -2.90 2.32
N ALA A 135 -10.29 -2.59 1.07
CA ALA A 135 -10.38 -1.24 0.52
C ALA A 135 -11.83 -0.79 0.33
N ASP A 136 -12.67 -1.68 -0.20
CA ASP A 136 -14.10 -1.42 -0.43
C ASP A 136 -14.86 -1.25 0.90
N ASP A 137 -14.48 -2.02 1.92
CA ASP A 137 -15.06 -1.94 3.27
C ASP A 137 -14.67 -0.65 4.02
N LEU A 138 -13.47 -0.10 3.77
CA LEU A 138 -12.97 1.10 4.43
C LEU A 138 -13.37 2.39 3.71
N ASP A 139 -13.52 2.34 2.39
CA ASP A 139 -13.90 3.47 1.55
C ASP A 139 -15.08 3.09 0.63
N SER A 140 -16.29 3.41 1.08
CA SER A 140 -17.52 3.15 0.32
C SER A 140 -17.63 3.94 -0.98
N THR A 141 -16.77 4.94 -1.22
CA THR A 141 -16.71 5.67 -2.50
C THR A 141 -15.94 4.88 -3.56
N GLY A 142 -15.23 3.82 -3.18
CA GLY A 142 -14.35 3.04 -4.04
C GLY A 142 -13.13 3.81 -4.55
N GLY A 143 -12.78 4.95 -3.93
CA GLY A 143 -11.59 5.73 -4.28
C GLY A 143 -10.30 4.99 -3.95
N LEU A 144 -10.25 4.31 -2.80
CA LEU A 144 -9.11 3.51 -2.38
C LEU A 144 -8.88 2.31 -3.31
N HIS A 145 -9.95 1.59 -3.65
CA HIS A 145 -9.89 0.49 -4.61
C HIS A 145 -9.33 0.97 -5.96
N ARG A 146 -9.86 2.07 -6.50
CA ARG A 146 -9.40 2.65 -7.76
C ARG A 146 -7.93 3.06 -7.71
N ALA A 147 -7.47 3.64 -6.59
CA ALA A 147 -6.06 4.00 -6.43
C ALA A 147 -5.13 2.78 -6.43
N PHE A 148 -5.50 1.66 -5.79
CA PHE A 148 -4.72 0.42 -5.88
C PHE A 148 -4.73 -0.18 -7.30
N GLN A 149 -5.85 -0.10 -8.02
CA GLN A 149 -5.93 -0.55 -9.42
C GLN A 149 -5.05 0.31 -10.33
N GLU A 150 -5.02 1.63 -10.12
CA GLU A 150 -4.14 2.55 -10.84
C GLU A 150 -2.67 2.22 -10.59
N LEU A 151 -2.29 1.99 -9.33
CA LEU A 151 -0.95 1.55 -8.95
C LEU A 151 -0.55 0.27 -9.71
N TYR A 152 -1.46 -0.70 -9.75
CA TYR A 152 -1.24 -1.98 -10.44
C TYR A 152 -1.20 -1.82 -11.98
N ALA A 153 -1.99 -0.93 -12.57
CA ALA A 153 -1.90 -0.62 -13.99
C ALA A 153 -0.55 0.02 -14.33
N LYS A 154 -0.10 0.97 -13.51
CA LYS A 154 1.18 1.65 -13.67
C LYS A 154 2.37 0.70 -13.59
N MET A 155 2.29 -0.26 -12.68
CA MET A 155 3.24 -1.37 -12.58
C MET A 155 3.36 -2.16 -13.90
N ARG A 156 2.23 -2.50 -14.53
CA ARG A 156 2.25 -3.22 -15.82
C ARG A 156 2.85 -2.36 -16.95
N GLU A 157 2.59 -1.07 -16.93
CA GLU A 157 3.14 -0.11 -17.89
C GLU A 157 4.68 -0.03 -17.80
N ILE A 158 5.22 -0.03 -16.57
CA ILE A 158 6.66 -0.08 -16.31
C ILE A 158 7.27 -1.38 -16.86
N ASP A 159 6.68 -2.53 -16.52
CA ASP A 159 7.16 -3.85 -16.98
C ASP A 159 7.21 -3.93 -18.51
N LEU A 160 6.14 -3.51 -19.19
CA LEU A 160 6.06 -3.51 -20.64
C LEU A 160 7.12 -2.59 -21.25
N THR A 161 7.23 -1.37 -20.75
CA THR A 161 8.22 -0.39 -21.20
C THR A 161 9.66 -0.91 -21.06
N LEU A 162 9.97 -1.55 -19.93
CA LEU A 162 11.28 -2.16 -19.69
C LEU A 162 11.56 -3.35 -20.61
N LYS A 163 10.56 -4.17 -20.92
CA LYS A 163 10.67 -5.28 -21.88
C LYS A 163 10.92 -4.80 -23.31
N MET A 164 10.38 -3.64 -23.68
CA MET A 164 10.63 -2.98 -24.97
C MET A 164 11.95 -2.19 -25.01
N GLY A 165 12.70 -2.13 -23.91
CA GLY A 165 13.97 -1.40 -23.83
C GLY A 165 13.85 0.12 -23.63
N GLY A 166 12.65 0.64 -23.35
CA GLY A 166 12.37 2.07 -23.21
C GLY A 166 12.83 2.65 -21.86
N VAL A 167 14.14 2.77 -21.63
CA VAL A 167 14.67 3.13 -20.30
C VAL A 167 14.20 4.50 -19.79
N LEU A 168 14.27 5.55 -20.61
CA LEU A 168 13.85 6.90 -20.19
C LEU A 168 12.37 6.96 -19.81
N ALA A 169 11.52 6.31 -20.62
CA ALA A 169 10.09 6.21 -20.34
C ALA A 169 9.83 5.40 -19.05
N ALA A 170 10.55 4.29 -18.84
CA ALA A 170 10.42 3.49 -17.62
C ALA A 170 10.80 4.28 -16.37
N THR A 171 11.86 5.09 -16.43
CA THR A 171 12.26 5.96 -15.32
C THR A 171 11.16 6.96 -14.98
N LYS A 172 10.58 7.64 -15.98
CA LYS A 172 9.49 8.59 -15.76
C LYS A 172 8.28 7.90 -15.10
N LEU A 173 7.90 6.73 -15.62
CA LEU A 173 6.82 5.93 -15.06
C LEU A 173 7.12 5.48 -13.63
N LEU A 174 8.37 5.16 -13.31
CA LEU A 174 8.79 4.76 -11.97
C LEU A 174 8.69 5.92 -10.97
N THR A 175 9.00 7.15 -11.39
CA THR A 175 8.75 8.36 -10.57
C THR A 175 7.26 8.59 -10.34
N GLU A 176 6.44 8.47 -11.38
CA GLU A 176 4.97 8.60 -11.24
C GLU A 176 4.41 7.52 -10.31
N PHE A 177 4.91 6.28 -10.43
CA PHE A 177 4.55 5.17 -9.55
C PHE A 177 4.90 5.44 -8.08
N TYR A 178 6.07 6.00 -7.81
CA TYR A 178 6.48 6.39 -6.46
C TYR A 178 5.56 7.46 -5.84
N GLU A 179 5.21 8.50 -6.60
CA GLU A 179 4.30 9.54 -6.12
C GLU A 179 2.89 8.97 -5.85
N LEU A 180 2.39 8.07 -6.70
CA LEU A 180 1.12 7.36 -6.47
C LEU A 180 1.17 6.54 -5.17
N GLN A 181 2.28 5.83 -4.89
CA GLN A 181 2.44 5.09 -3.63
C GLN A 181 2.38 6.02 -2.42
N LYS A 182 3.08 7.16 -2.50
CA LYS A 182 3.15 8.15 -1.42
C LYS A 182 1.77 8.76 -1.15
N GLU A 183 1.05 9.13 -2.20
CA GLU A 183 -0.32 9.65 -2.10
C GLU A 183 -1.26 8.60 -1.48
N LEU A 184 -1.17 7.35 -1.93
CA LEU A 184 -1.99 6.26 -1.41
C LEU A 184 -1.67 5.95 0.05
N ARG A 185 -0.40 5.97 0.45
CA ARG A 185 0.01 5.84 1.86
C ARG A 185 -0.56 6.96 2.70
N HIS A 186 -0.51 8.20 2.20
CA HIS A 186 -1.09 9.34 2.90
C HIS A 186 -2.62 9.22 3.03
N LYS A 187 -3.32 8.74 1.99
CA LYS A 187 -4.75 8.44 2.03
C LYS A 187 -5.08 7.36 3.07
N LEU A 188 -4.33 6.26 3.10
CA LEU A 188 -4.48 5.19 4.09
C LEU A 188 -4.29 5.69 5.53
N ASN A 189 -3.28 6.53 5.77
CA ASN A 189 -2.99 7.08 7.10
C ASN A 189 -4.15 7.92 7.66
N ARG A 190 -4.98 8.55 6.80
CA ARG A 190 -6.18 9.29 7.25
C ARG A 190 -7.23 8.38 7.89
N PHE A 191 -7.21 7.08 7.61
CA PHE A 191 -8.11 6.13 8.26
C PHE A 191 -7.65 5.72 9.66
N ILE A 192 -6.35 5.84 9.97
CA ILE A 192 -5.76 5.54 11.29
C ILE A 192 -6.14 6.60 12.33
N SER A 193 -6.34 7.86 11.90
CA SER A 193 -6.74 8.96 12.79
C SER A 193 -7.90 9.73 12.18
N PRO A 194 -9.16 9.33 12.45
CA PRO A 194 -10.31 10.14 12.09
C PRO A 194 -10.35 11.34 13.04
N THR A 195 -9.81 12.48 12.61
CA THR A 195 -10.18 13.78 13.18
C THR A 195 -11.60 14.13 12.80
#